data_AF-A0A0J5FSF1-F1
#
_entry.id   AF-A0A0J5FSF1-F1
#
_cell.length_a   1.000
_cell.length_b   1.000
_cell.length_c   1.000
_cell.angle_alpha   90.00
_cell.angle_beta   90.00
_cell.angle_gamma   90.00
#
_symmetry.space_group_name_H-M   'P 1'
#
loop_
_entity.id
_entity.type
_entity.pdbx_description
1 polymer ?
#
loop_
_entity_poly.entity_id
_entity_poly.type
_entity_poly.pdbx_seq_one_letter_code
_entity_poly.pdbx_strand_id
1 'polypeptide(L)' 'MQEKKEKKSFDRSSSTMKHIRFEDELLAQIDFVAGKGNFSAWVKDACREKLLTLGVKPKI' A
#
# COMPACT_ATOMS: atom_id res chain seq x y z
N MET A 1 1.31 27.39 -13.45
CA MET A 1 1.25 27.12 -12.00
C MET A 1 0.14 26.11 -11.79
N GLN A 2 0.43 24.89 -11.34
CA GLN A 2 -0.57 23.82 -11.24
C GLN A 2 -1.26 23.90 -9.87
N GLU A 3 -2.58 24.04 -9.91
CA GLU A 3 -3.44 24.30 -8.76
C GLU A 3 -3.33 23.19 -7.71
N LYS A 4 -3.17 23.63 -6.46
CA LYS A 4 -2.97 22.83 -5.28
C LYS A 4 -4.27 22.06 -5.01
N LYS A 5 -4.35 20.81 -5.47
CA LYS A 5 -5.49 19.92 -5.20
C LYS A 5 -5.78 19.92 -3.70
N GLU A 6 -6.91 20.51 -3.33
CA GLU A 6 -7.39 20.54 -1.95
C GLU A 6 -7.48 19.10 -1.44
N LYS A 7 -6.73 18.83 -0.36
CA LYS A 7 -6.71 17.51 0.28
C LYS A 7 -8.10 17.24 0.83
N LYS A 8 -8.76 16.18 0.34
CA LYS A 8 -10.06 15.73 0.89
C LYS A 8 -9.90 15.39 2.37
N SER A 9 -10.92 15.61 3.19
CA SER A 9 -10.89 15.42 4.66
C SER A 9 -10.55 14.00 5.13
N PHE A 10 -10.60 12.99 4.26
CA PHE A 10 -10.18 11.61 4.53
C PHE A 10 -8.69 11.35 4.27
N ASP A 11 -7.99 12.33 3.70
CA ASP A 11 -6.56 12.29 3.42
C ASP A 11 -5.80 12.47 4.74
N ARG A 12 -5.58 11.37 5.47
CA ARG A 12 -4.75 11.38 6.68
C ARG A 12 -3.41 12.00 6.32
N SER A 13 -2.96 12.99 7.09
CA SER A 13 -1.81 13.84 6.74
C SER A 13 -0.48 13.09 6.51
N SER A 14 -0.41 11.81 6.82
CA SER A 14 0.74 10.91 6.66
C SER A 14 0.55 9.76 5.65
N SER A 15 -0.58 9.68 4.95
CA SER A 15 -0.85 8.61 3.97
C SER A 15 -0.94 9.16 2.55
N THR A 16 -0.48 8.40 1.57
CA THR A 16 -0.69 8.71 0.15
C THR A 16 -1.34 7.49 -0.49
N MET A 17 -2.51 7.68 -1.12
CA MET A 17 -3.14 6.62 -1.89
C MET A 17 -2.47 6.50 -3.27
N LYS A 18 -2.19 5.28 -3.69
CA LYS A 18 -1.67 4.95 -5.03
C LYS A 18 -2.63 3.96 -5.70
N HIS A 19 -2.96 4.21 -6.96
CA HIS A 19 -3.69 3.25 -7.78
C HIS A 19 -2.68 2.36 -8.50
N ILE A 20 -2.71 1.05 -8.23
CA ILE A 20 -1.84 0.04 -8.82
C ILE A 20 -2.70 -1.13 -9.32
N ARG A 21 -2.24 -1.82 -10.37
CA ARG A 21 -2.89 -3.03 -10.90
C ARG A 21 -2.09 -4.25 -10.44
N PHE A 22 -2.80 -5.32 -10.13
CA PHE A 22 -2.24 -6.65 -9.84
C PHE A 22 -2.75 -7.61 -10.91
N GLU A 23 -1.99 -8.66 -11.19
CA GLU A 23 -2.47 -9.82 -11.92
C GLU A 23 -3.60 -10.51 -11.12
N ASP A 24 -4.62 -11.00 -11.82
CA ASP A 24 -5.81 -11.58 -11.18
C ASP A 24 -5.45 -12.78 -10.30
N GLU A 25 -4.54 -13.65 -10.77
CA GLU A 25 -4.07 -14.81 -10.01
C GLU A 25 -3.30 -14.42 -8.75
N LEU A 26 -2.48 -13.37 -8.83
CA LEU A 26 -1.72 -12.88 -7.69
C LEU A 26 -2.66 -12.26 -6.65
N LEU A 27 -3.64 -11.46 -7.10
CA LEU A 27 -4.64 -10.88 -6.20
C LEU A 27 -5.44 -11.98 -5.48
N ALA A 28 -5.87 -13.02 -6.20
CA ALA A 28 -6.59 -14.15 -5.62
C ALA A 28 -5.77 -14.88 -4.55
N GLN A 29 -4.47 -15.08 -4.77
CA GLN A 29 -3.57 -15.68 -3.78
C GLN A 29 -3.40 -14.80 -2.55
N ILE A 30 -3.23 -13.49 -2.73
CA ILE A 30 -3.11 -12.54 -1.62
C ILE A 30 -4.40 -12.52 -0.80
N ASP A 31 -5.57 -12.44 -1.44
CA ASP A 31 -6.86 -12.41 -0.74
C ASP A 31 -7.13 -13.72 0.01
N PHE A 32 -6.69 -14.86 -0.54
CA PHE A 32 -6.77 -16.16 0.12
C PHE A 32 -5.92 -16.22 1.41
N VAL A 33 -4.69 -15.72 1.37
CA VAL A 33 -3.75 -15.76 2.50
C VAL A 33 -4.02 -14.65 3.52
N ALA A 34 -4.25 -13.42 3.06
CA ALA A 34 -4.47 -12.26 3.93
C ALA A 34 -5.82 -12.34 4.66
N GLY A 35 -6.82 -12.95 4.03
CA GLY A 35 -8.18 -12.95 4.51
C GLY A 35 -8.91 -11.63 4.21
N LYS A 36 -10.24 -11.71 4.21
CA LYS A 36 -11.12 -10.60 3.81
C LYS A 36 -10.87 -9.34 4.65
N GLY A 37 -10.55 -8.23 3.98
CA GLY A 37 -10.34 -6.93 4.62
C GLY A 37 -8.88 -6.61 5.00
N ASN A 38 -7.97 -7.58 4.90
CA ASN A 38 -6.57 -7.42 5.30
C ASN A 38 -5.60 -7.12 4.15
N PHE A 39 -6.08 -7.07 2.90
CA PHE A 39 -5.25 -6.84 1.71
C PHE A 39 -4.28 -5.67 1.87
N SER A 40 -4.77 -4.51 2.31
CA SER A 40 -3.93 -3.31 2.45
C SER A 40 -2.88 -3.41 3.56
N ALA A 41 -3.11 -4.22 4.60
CA ALA A 41 -2.13 -4.48 5.64
C ALA A 41 -1.04 -5.43 5.10
N TRP A 42 -1.47 -6.52 4.47
CA TRP A 42 -0.61 -7.53 3.87
C TRP A 42 0.36 -6.92 2.85
N VAL A 43 -0.14 -6.09 1.92
CA VAL A 43 0.70 -5.42 0.92
C VAL A 43 1.70 -4.46 1.57
N LYS A 44 1.32 -3.76 2.65
CA LYS A 44 2.24 -2.87 3.36
C LYS A 44 3.35 -3.64 4.06
N ASP A 45 3.05 -4.79 4.64
CA ASP A 45 4.05 -5.68 5.25
C ASP A 45 5.01 -6.22 4.20
N ALA A 46 4.50 -6.73 3.08
CA ALA A 46 5.33 -7.17 1.96
C ALA A 46 6.27 -6.06 1.45
N CYS A 47 5.77 -4.81 1.35
CA CYS A 47 6.61 -3.67 0.99
C CYS A 47 7.69 -3.37 2.05
N ARG A 48 7.35 -3.44 3.34
CA ARG A 48 8.31 -3.22 4.45
C ARG A 48 9.41 -4.29 4.44
N GLU A 49 9.03 -5.55 4.25
CA GLU A 49 9.97 -6.66 4.11
C GLU A 49 10.90 -6.45 2.91
N LYS A 50 10.35 -6.07 1.75
CA LYS A 50 11.17 -5.78 0.57
C LYS A 50 12.18 -4.66 0.82
N LEU A 51 11.80 -3.59 1.52
CA LEU A 51 12.73 -2.52 1.89
C LEU A 51 13.85 -3.02 2.82
N LEU A 52 13.50 -3.83 3.83
CA LEU A 52 14.48 -4.43 4.74
C LEU A 52 15.48 -5.32 4.00
N THR A 53 15.03 -6.12 3.04
CA THR A 53 15.93 -6.95 2.21
C THR A 53 16.90 -6.13 1.37
N LEU A 54 16.53 -4.89 1.02
CA LEU A 54 17.38 -3.95 0.29
C LEU A 54 18.26 -3.10 1.22
N GLY A 55 18.29 -3.37 2.53
CA GLY A 55 19.05 -2.60 3.51
C GLY A 55 18.44 -1.24 3.83
N VAL A 56 17.22 -0.97 3.38
CA VAL A 56 16.51 0.28 3.65
C VAL A 56 15.62 0.09 4.88
N LYS A 57 15.90 0.81 5.96
CA LYS A 57 15.06 0.78 7.17
C LYS A 57 13.70 1.44 6.89
N PRO A 58 12.58 0.70 6.95
CA PRO A 58 11.26 1.30 6.74
C PRO A 58 10.96 2.31 7.86
N LYS A 59 10.44 3.47 7.48
CA LYS A 59 9.92 4.47 8.43
C LYS A 59 8.51 4.02 8.86
N ILE A 60 8.34 3.79 10.15
CA ILE A 60 7.09 3.36 10.79
C ILE A 60 6.31 4.59 11.23
#